data_AF-A0A950ETF6-F1
#
_entry.id   AF-A0A950ETF6-F1
#
_cell.length_a   1.000
_cell.length_b   1.000
_cell.length_c   1.000
_cell.angle_alpha   90.00
_cell.angle_beta   90.00
_cell.angle_gamma   90.00
#
_symmetry.space_group_name_H-M   'P 1'
#
loop_
_entity.id
_entity.type
_entity.pdbx_description
1 polymer ?
#
loop_
_entity_poly.entity_id
_entity_poly.type
_entity_poly.pdbx_seq_one_letter_code
_entity_poly.pdbx_strand_id
1 'polypeptide(L)' 'FGDGKWFIPYYGDVGTGEAHLTWQAIGGFGYGFKHGQTVELVYRNLYYDMGNQRALNNINLGGLALGYTFKL' A
#
# COMPACT_ATOMS: atom_id res chain seq x y z
N PHE A 1 -2.25 31.23 2.27
CA PHE A 1 -2.33 29.83 1.79
C PHE A 1 -1.58 28.94 2.77
N GLY A 2 -2.30 28.10 3.51
CA GLY A 2 -1.86 27.49 4.77
C GLY A 2 -0.81 26.37 4.68
N ASP A 3 -0.02 26.32 5.76
CA ASP A 3 1.03 25.40 6.16
C ASP A 3 0.69 23.91 6.08
N GLY A 4 0.90 23.33 4.90
CA GLY A 4 0.90 21.89 4.66
C GLY A 4 -0.44 21.19 4.85
N LYS A 5 -0.73 20.23 3.97
CA LYS A 5 -2.03 19.56 3.94
C LYS A 5 -1.88 18.11 4.35
N TRP A 6 -2.65 17.71 5.36
CA TRP A 6 -2.87 16.30 5.67
C TRP A 6 -3.66 15.65 4.54
N PHE A 7 -3.31 14.41 4.22
CA PHE A 7 -4.01 13.58 3.24
C PHE A 7 -3.99 12.12 3.66
N ILE A 8 -4.86 11.32 3.06
CA ILE A 8 -4.98 9.89 3.31
C ILE A 8 -4.66 9.17 2.00
N PRO A 9 -3.47 8.55 1.85
CA PRO A 9 -3.21 7.63 0.76
C PRO A 9 -4.01 6.35 0.98
N TYR A 10 -4.72 5.92 -0.06
CA TYR A 10 -5.42 4.64 -0.07
C TYR A 10 -5.39 4.07 -1.48
N TYR A 11 -5.25 2.76 -1.57
CA TYR A 11 -5.37 2.02 -2.81
C TYR A 11 -5.67 0.56 -2.49
N GLY A 12 -6.40 -0.12 -3.36
CA GLY A 12 -6.65 -1.54 -3.23
C GLY A 12 -7.17 -2.13 -4.51
N ASP A 13 -6.84 -3.39 -4.72
CA ASP A 13 -7.32 -4.18 -5.85
C ASP A 13 -7.47 -5.64 -5.47
N VAL A 14 -8.27 -6.32 -6.29
CA VAL A 14 -8.51 -7.75 -6.23
C VAL A 14 -8.40 -8.30 -7.65
N GLY A 15 -7.78 -9.45 -7.77
CA GLY A 15 -7.49 -10.08 -9.05
C GLY A 15 -7.45 -11.59 -8.96
N THR A 16 -7.51 -12.20 -10.14
CA THR A 16 -7.40 -13.64 -10.37
C THR A 16 -6.48 -13.86 -11.56
N GLY A 17 -5.75 -14.98 -11.61
CA GLY A 17 -4.78 -15.25 -12.68
C GLY A 17 -4.18 -16.66 -12.53
N GLU A 18 -2.86 -16.76 -12.49
CA GLU A 18 -2.19 -18.03 -12.11
C GLU A 18 -2.48 -18.44 -10.65
N ALA A 19 -2.90 -17.49 -9.82
CA ALA A 19 -3.40 -17.69 -8.46
C ALA A 19 -4.94 -17.70 -8.45
N HIS A 20 -5.53 -18.44 -7.51
CA HIS A 20 -6.98 -18.53 -7.31
C HIS A 20 -7.57 -17.19 -6.86
N LEU A 21 -6.86 -16.49 -5.96
CA LEU A 21 -7.25 -15.17 -5.50
C LEU A 21 -6.02 -14.37 -5.10
N THR A 22 -5.97 -13.11 -5.53
CA THR A 22 -5.00 -12.13 -5.09
C THR A 22 -5.72 -10.89 -4.62
N TRP A 23 -5.41 -10.37 -3.44
CA TRP A 23 -5.88 -9.06 -3.03
C TRP A 23 -4.76 -8.27 -2.39
N GLN A 24 -4.78 -6.97 -2.62
CA GLN A 24 -3.88 -6.04 -1.97
C GLN A 24 -4.62 -4.80 -1.52
N ALA A 25 -4.20 -4.28 -0.37
CA ALA A 25 -4.71 -3.03 0.15
C ALA A 25 -3.55 -2.25 0.78
N ILE A 26 -3.60 -0.94 0.61
CA ILE A 26 -2.70 -0.01 1.26
C ILE A 26 -3.51 1.19 1.75
N GLY A 27 -3.20 1.66 2.95
CA GLY A 27 -3.86 2.80 3.57
C GLY A 27 -2.96 3.46 4.61
N GLY A 28 -3.11 4.76 4.80
CA GLY A 28 -2.32 5.46 5.81
C GLY A 28 -2.62 6.95 5.94
N PHE A 29 -1.64 7.67 6.44
CA PHE A 29 -1.72 9.11 6.68
C PHE A 29 -0.46 9.78 6.13
N GLY A 30 -0.65 10.91 5.45
CA GLY A 30 0.45 11.69 4.91
C GLY A 30 0.29 13.17 5.21
N TYR A 31 1.43 13.87 5.19
CA TYR A 31 1.52 15.31 5.35
C TYR A 31 2.38 15.89 4.24
N GLY A 32 1.80 16.85 3.50
CA GLY A 32 2.52 17.60 2.47
C GLY A 32 3.07 18.92 3.02
N PHE A 33 4.35 19.17 2.81
CA PHE A 33 5.03 20.42 3.16
C PHE A 33 4.82 21.48 2.07
N LYS A 34 5.02 22.76 2.41
CA LYS A 34 4.82 23.89 1.48
C LYS A 34 5.64 23.81 0.20
N HIS A 35 6.86 23.25 0.28
CA HIS A 35 7.82 23.25 -0.82
C HIS A 35 7.71 22.00 -1.71
N GLY A 36 6.58 21.29 -1.70
CA GLY A 36 6.30 20.17 -2.61
C GLY A 36 6.80 18.80 -2.14
N GLN A 37 7.33 18.71 -0.90
CA GLN A 37 7.68 17.44 -0.28
C GLN A 37 6.48 16.84 0.44
N THR A 38 6.46 15.52 0.56
CA THR A 38 5.44 14.79 1.34
C THR A 38 6.11 13.71 2.17
N VAL A 39 5.59 13.45 3.36
CA VAL A 39 5.90 12.27 4.17
C VAL A 39 4.62 11.47 4.38
N GLU A 40 4.72 10.15 4.39
CA GLU A 40 3.58 9.26 4.55
C GLU A 40 3.93 8.04 5.39
N LEU A 41 3.03 7.64 6.29
CA LEU A 41 3.08 6.38 7.00
C LEU A 41 1.89 5.54 6.55
N VAL A 42 2.18 4.37 6.01
CA VAL A 42 1.17 3.48 5.42
C VAL A 42 1.30 2.07 5.95
N TYR A 43 0.19 1.35 5.98
CA TYR A 43 0.15 -0.09 6.17
C TYR A 43 -0.25 -0.72 4.84
N ARG A 44 0.52 -1.72 4.39
CA ARG A 44 0.22 -2.50 3.19
C ARG A 44 -0.03 -3.94 3.58
N ASN A 45 -1.08 -4.53 3.02
CA ASN A 45 -1.32 -5.96 3.06
C ASN A 45 -1.43 -6.52 1.64
N LEU A 46 -0.87 -7.71 1.46
CA LEU A 46 -0.81 -8.42 0.20
C LEU A 46 -1.07 -9.90 0.47
N TYR A 47 -2.07 -10.44 -0.18
CA TYR A 47 -2.49 -11.82 -0.03
C TYR A 47 -2.56 -12.52 -1.38
N TYR A 48 -1.99 -13.73 -1.43
CA TYR A 48 -2.05 -14.63 -2.57
C TYR A 48 -2.51 -16.02 -2.11
N ASP A 49 -3.51 -16.55 -2.81
CA ASP A 49 -3.96 -17.93 -2.71
C ASP A 49 -3.57 -18.68 -3.98
N MET A 50 -2.63 -19.62 -3.86
CA MET A 50 -2.14 -20.41 -4.99
C MET A 50 -2.89 -21.73 -5.18
N GLY A 51 -3.82 -22.06 -4.28
CA GLY A 51 -4.53 -23.34 -4.26
C GLY A 51 -3.65 -24.56 -3.99
N ASN A 52 -4.30 -25.71 -3.77
CA ASN A 52 -3.71 -26.98 -3.30
C ASN A 52 -2.63 -27.62 -4.21
N GLN A 53 -2.21 -26.97 -5.29
CA GLN A 53 -1.24 -27.50 -6.27
C GLN A 53 0.21 -27.05 -6.04
N ARG A 54 0.48 -26.16 -5.06
CA ARG A 54 1.84 -25.70 -4.74
C ARG A 54 2.17 -25.89 -3.26
N ALA A 55 3.44 -26.12 -2.94
CA ALA A 55 3.93 -26.33 -1.57
C ALA A 55 3.70 -25.11 -0.64
N LEU A 56 3.47 -23.92 -1.22
CA LEU A 56 3.02 -22.72 -0.54
C LEU A 56 1.58 -22.44 -0.96
N ASN A 57 0.63 -22.80 -0.09
CA ASN A 57 -0.80 -22.71 -0.37
C ASN A 57 -1.29 -21.25 -0.30
N ASN A 58 -0.78 -20.48 0.68
CA ASN A 58 -1.20 -19.10 0.92
C ASN A 58 0.02 -18.25 1.33
N ILE A 59 0.15 -17.07 0.74
CA ILE A 59 1.13 -16.06 1.13
C ILE A 59 0.37 -14.83 1.64
N ASN A 60 0.70 -14.39 2.86
CA ASN A 60 0.21 -13.14 3.43
C ASN A 60 1.40 -12.30 3.88
N LEU A 61 1.52 -11.11 3.30
CA LEU A 61 2.56 -10.14 3.63
C LEU A 61 1.89 -8.84 4.05
N GLY A 62 2.02 -8.52 5.34
CA GLY A 62 1.51 -7.30 5.93
C GLY A 62 2.63 -6.51 6.61
N GLY A 63 2.66 -5.20 6.43
CA GLY A 63 3.70 -4.38 7.05
C GLY A 63 3.47 -2.88 6.98
N LEU A 64 4.15 -2.17 7.88
CA LEU A 64 4.25 -0.72 7.87
C LEU A 64 5.34 -0.27 6.89
N ALA A 65 5.10 0.84 6.21
CA ALA A 65 6.08 1.52 5.38
C ALA A 65 6.04 3.03 5.65
N LEU A 66 7.23 3.65 5.62
CA LEU A 66 7.42 5.10 5.69
C LEU A 66 7.92 5.59 4.33
N GLY A 67 7.23 6.57 3.75
CA GLY A 67 7.56 7.17 2.46
C GLY A 67 7.91 8.65 2.59
N TYR A 68 8.84 9.10 1.75
CA TYR A 68 9.16 10.51 1.55
C TYR A 68 9.28 10.80 0.05
N THR A 69 8.62 11.84 -0.44
CA THR A 69 8.64 12.25 -1.85
C THR A 69 8.93 13.74 -1.95
N PHE A 70 9.58 14.15 -3.03
CA PHE A 70 9.78 15.56 -3.40
C PHE A 70 9.44 15.74 -4.87
N LYS A 71 8.81 16.87 -5.20
CA LYS A 71 8.61 17.30 -6.58
C LYS A 71 9.70 18.31 -6.94
N LEU A 72 10.42 18.07 -8.04
CA LEU A 72 11.36 19.00 -8.67
C LEU A 72 10.60 20.09 -9.43
#